data_AF-J3JKA5-F1
#
_entry.id   AF-J3JKA5-F1
#
_cell.length_a   1.000
_cell.length_b   1.000
_cell.length_c   1.000
_cell.angle_alpha   90.00
_cell.angle_beta   90.00
_cell.angle_gamma   90.00
#
_symmetry.space_group_name_H-M   'P 1'
#
loop_
_entity.id
_entity.type
_entity.pdbx_description
1 polymer ?
#
loop_
_entity_poly.entity_id
_entity_poly.type
_entity_poly.pdbx_seq_one_letter_code
_entity_poly.pdbx_strand_id
1 'polypeptide(L)'
;MSTTPLSENRRHGPAIPRWMLPSVRVRRRGDVITVEQRVPARVESIHTSRRDDSGSLHDEYHTPIYEAGLGSPTSVPLVKERLTVPASEVSEQQVRQAVDHAIAAYDPGTAALSVQLSGDALLRLLQTVFLLGMAGFGLHFIVIPFYQSASSAPPGDPFASFQKFLTVFPGIFILVAITLAVVCARAAWALRTPKFVAEEQWGLLRQTLTQLAGQEPGSSRPLDIEAGLRRDLITHPNGDSLTRGVTRDGRMGPPWPDAYDVAKRVRQGRRILIGMTIFASVFLTVGVLIFLLFIAAGQLTLIPLLGGVSVFGAILSHTSQQCDRLLVSYPSTMPGEEEPRELSWKDVDTASLPAWCDARRRERYWNLAAIVFLIEFVVAILAIFAFVMLNQTAFSTSSSSQEAHTHALIQNSVLALVVIASALATVVIGRRWIQQKDSELRHQAGLI
;
A
#
# COMPACT_ATOMS: atom_id res chain seq x y z
N MET A 1 -34.50 -4.97 21.56
CA MET A 1 -33.47 -5.44 22.51
C MET A 1 -33.68 -6.93 22.73
N SER A 2 -32.75 -7.75 22.25
CA SER A 2 -32.69 -9.19 22.57
C SER A 2 -31.29 -9.44 23.11
N THR A 3 -31.21 -9.81 24.39
CA THR A 3 -29.97 -10.05 25.13
C THR A 3 -29.73 -11.54 25.27
N THR A 4 -29.60 -12.25 24.15
CA THR A 4 -29.02 -13.59 24.15
C THR A 4 -27.49 -13.46 24.08
N PRO A 5 -26.74 -14.13 24.97
CA PRO A 5 -25.28 -14.07 24.94
C PRO A 5 -24.77 -14.60 23.59
N LEU A 6 -23.80 -13.90 22.99
CA LEU A 6 -23.25 -14.20 21.65
C LEU A 6 -22.77 -15.66 21.51
N SER A 7 -22.51 -16.35 22.62
CA SER A 7 -22.08 -17.75 22.69
C SER A 7 -23.19 -18.76 22.34
N GLU A 8 -24.46 -18.42 22.54
CA GLU A 8 -25.58 -19.35 22.34
C GLU A 8 -26.00 -19.43 20.86
N ASN A 9 -25.89 -18.31 20.15
CA ASN A 9 -26.18 -18.19 18.71
C ASN A 9 -25.17 -18.95 17.82
N ARG A 10 -24.09 -19.49 18.40
CA ARG A 10 -23.02 -20.18 17.68
C ARG A 10 -23.20 -21.69 17.65
N ARG A 11 -24.00 -22.28 18.54
CA ARG A 11 -24.15 -23.75 18.64
C ARG A 11 -25.01 -24.37 17.53
N HIS A 12 -25.12 -23.74 16.36
CA HIS A 12 -25.95 -24.18 15.25
C HIS A 12 -25.06 -24.32 14.00
N GLY A 13 -24.51 -25.52 13.77
CA GLY A 13 -23.68 -25.82 12.60
C GLY A 13 -22.69 -26.97 12.80
N PRO A 14 -21.86 -27.30 11.79
CA PRO A 14 -20.84 -28.34 11.92
C PRO A 14 -19.73 -27.95 12.90
N ALA A 15 -19.03 -28.95 13.46
CA ALA A 15 -17.87 -28.72 14.31
C ALA A 15 -16.70 -28.15 13.50
N ILE A 16 -15.94 -27.23 14.10
CA ILE A 16 -14.81 -26.60 13.43
C ILE A 16 -13.62 -27.56 13.45
N PRO A 17 -13.10 -27.99 12.29
CA PRO A 17 -12.02 -28.97 12.24
C PRO A 17 -10.67 -28.35 12.62
N ARG A 18 -9.79 -29.16 13.22
CA ARG A 18 -8.48 -28.72 13.72
C ARG A 18 -7.57 -28.07 12.69
N TRP A 19 -7.70 -28.40 11.41
CA TRP A 19 -6.89 -27.81 10.34
C TRP A 19 -7.23 -26.33 10.06
N MET A 20 -8.40 -25.86 10.49
CA MET A 20 -8.82 -24.45 10.43
C MET A 20 -8.28 -23.62 11.61
N LEU A 21 -7.76 -24.27 12.67
CA LEU A 21 -7.21 -23.56 13.83
C LEU A 21 -5.86 -22.89 13.51
N PRO A 22 -5.56 -21.73 14.12
CA PRO A 22 -4.24 -21.11 14.02
C PRO A 22 -3.15 -22.00 14.63
N SER A 23 -1.98 -22.04 13.99
CA SER A 23 -0.82 -22.75 14.54
C SER A 23 -0.01 -21.82 15.43
N VAL A 24 0.31 -22.25 16.65
CA VAL A 24 1.12 -21.47 17.60
C VAL A 24 2.53 -22.02 17.66
N ARG A 25 3.53 -21.15 17.83
CA ARG A 25 4.92 -21.54 18.04
C ARG A 25 5.52 -20.73 19.17
N VAL A 26 6.14 -21.42 20.11
CA VAL A 26 6.96 -20.80 21.15
C VAL A 26 8.42 -20.83 20.72
N ARG A 27 9.12 -19.70 20.86
CA ARG A 27 10.55 -19.56 20.58
C ARG A 27 11.18 -18.60 21.57
N ARG A 28 12.36 -18.93 22.08
CA ARG A 28 13.21 -17.96 22.79
C ARG A 28 14.10 -17.18 21.82
N ARG A 29 14.20 -15.86 22.03
CA ARG A 29 15.12 -14.97 21.33
C ARG A 29 15.84 -14.09 22.36
N GLY A 30 17.02 -14.53 22.77
CA GLY A 30 17.77 -13.86 23.85
C GLY A 30 16.99 -13.88 25.16
N ASP A 31 16.73 -12.69 25.70
CA ASP A 31 16.03 -12.48 26.97
C ASP A 31 14.52 -12.36 26.84
N VAL A 32 13.96 -12.62 25.66
CA VAL A 32 12.51 -12.59 25.40
C VAL A 32 12.04 -13.95 24.90
N ILE A 33 10.98 -14.46 25.50
CA ILE A 33 10.23 -15.61 25.00
C ILE A 33 9.08 -15.08 24.14
N THR A 34 8.97 -15.65 22.94
CA THR A 34 8.02 -15.23 21.92
C THR A 34 7.02 -16.35 21.67
N VAL A 35 5.73 -16.02 21.73
CA VAL A 35 4.63 -16.92 21.37
C VAL A 35 4.00 -16.37 20.10
N GLU A 36 4.40 -16.92 18.96
CA GLU A 36 3.89 -16.55 17.65
C GLU A 36 2.60 -17.33 17.37
N GLN A 37 1.45 -16.64 17.32
CA GLN A 37 0.25 -17.20 16.71
C GLN A 37 0.34 -16.94 15.21
N ARG A 38 0.53 -18.00 14.43
CA ARG A 38 0.45 -17.89 12.98
C ARG A 38 -1.01 -17.93 12.58
N VAL A 39 -1.67 -16.80 12.76
CA VAL A 39 -2.94 -16.51 12.10
C VAL A 39 -2.60 -16.19 10.65
N PRO A 40 -3.00 -17.02 9.70
CA PRO A 40 -2.85 -16.65 8.33
C PRO A 40 -3.84 -15.50 8.08
N ALA A 41 -3.32 -14.41 7.52
CA ALA A 41 -3.95 -13.10 7.35
C ALA A 41 -5.39 -12.94 7.84
N ARG A 42 -5.59 -12.12 8.87
CA ARG A 42 -6.84 -11.37 9.01
C ARG A 42 -6.93 -10.43 7.83
N VAL A 43 -7.45 -10.91 6.70
CA VAL A 43 -8.00 -10.00 5.70
C VAL A 43 -9.28 -9.50 6.35
N GLU A 44 -9.16 -8.34 6.95
CA GLU A 44 -10.31 -7.48 7.06
C GLU A 44 -10.75 -7.18 5.62
N SER A 45 -12.03 -7.43 5.38
CA SER A 45 -12.64 -7.38 4.05
C SER A 45 -12.18 -6.13 3.31
N ILE A 46 -11.76 -6.28 2.06
CA ILE A 46 -11.65 -5.13 1.18
C ILE A 46 -13.08 -4.69 0.89
N HIS A 47 -13.58 -3.69 1.61
CA HIS A 47 -14.85 -3.08 1.26
C HIS A 47 -14.58 -2.12 0.09
N THR A 48 -15.10 -2.44 -1.09
CA THR A 48 -15.25 -1.47 -2.17
C THR A 48 -16.53 -0.70 -1.91
N SER A 49 -16.46 0.46 -1.27
CA SER A 49 -17.58 1.39 -1.25
C SER A 49 -17.54 2.19 -2.56
N ARG A 50 -18.60 2.05 -3.36
CA ARG A 50 -18.82 2.87 -4.55
C ARG A 50 -19.71 4.04 -4.14
N ARG A 51 -19.13 5.24 -4.04
CA ARG A 51 -19.92 6.48 -3.99
C ARG A 51 -20.10 6.96 -5.42
N ASP A 52 -21.33 6.82 -5.93
CA ASP A 52 -21.73 7.49 -7.17
C ASP A 52 -21.96 8.97 -6.86
N ASP A 53 -20.89 9.77 -6.84
CA ASP A 53 -21.03 11.22 -6.89
C ASP A 53 -21.13 11.66 -8.37
N SER A 54 -22.26 12.29 -8.68
CA SER A 54 -22.60 12.81 -9.99
C SER A 54 -21.71 14.00 -10.36
N GLY A 55 -20.53 13.72 -10.93
CA GLY A 55 -19.66 14.78 -11.46
C GLY A 55 -18.25 14.32 -11.82
N SER A 56 -18.10 13.65 -12.97
CA SER A 56 -16.84 13.53 -13.73
C SER A 56 -15.52 13.25 -12.97
N LEU A 57 -15.38 12.05 -12.41
CA LEU A 57 -14.17 11.20 -12.40
C LEU A 57 -14.47 9.99 -11.49
N HIS A 58 -14.46 8.79 -12.05
CA HIS A 58 -14.69 7.56 -11.28
C HIS A 58 -13.44 7.22 -10.47
N ASP A 59 -13.41 7.59 -9.19
CA ASP A 59 -12.45 7.04 -8.25
C ASP A 59 -13.05 5.79 -7.58
N GLU A 60 -12.56 4.62 -8.01
CA GLU A 60 -12.80 3.36 -7.32
C GLU A 60 -11.88 3.27 -6.11
N TYR A 61 -12.40 3.53 -4.91
CA TYR A 61 -11.64 3.41 -3.68
C TYR A 61 -11.64 1.95 -3.21
N HIS A 62 -10.46 1.32 -3.24
CA HIS A 62 -10.24 0.07 -2.54
C HIS A 62 -9.95 0.38 -1.07
N THR A 63 -10.84 -0.02 -0.16
CA THR A 63 -10.65 0.13 1.28
C THR A 63 -10.15 -1.19 1.87
N PRO A 64 -8.83 -1.38 2.03
CA PRO A 64 -8.33 -2.42 2.91
C PRO A 64 -8.42 -1.91 4.35
N ILE A 65 -9.33 -2.49 5.13
CA ILE A 65 -9.36 -2.25 6.57
C ILE A 65 -8.16 -3.01 7.16
N TYR A 66 -7.41 -2.36 8.05
CA TYR A 66 -6.19 -2.91 8.62
C TYR A 66 -6.20 -2.71 10.14
N GLU A 67 -6.04 -3.80 10.88
CA GLU A 67 -5.58 -3.80 12.27
C GLU A 67 -4.14 -3.25 12.33
N ALA A 68 -4.12 -1.93 12.35
CA ALA A 68 -3.12 -0.87 12.42
C ALA A 68 -1.74 -0.89 11.72
N GLY A 69 -1.49 0.29 11.15
CA GLY A 69 -0.24 1.00 11.37
C GLY A 69 0.85 0.71 10.35
N LEU A 70 0.68 1.24 9.14
CA LEU A 70 1.61 2.20 8.52
C LEU A 70 1.76 2.03 6.97
N GLY A 71 0.67 2.26 6.21
CA GLY A 71 0.63 2.93 4.89
C GLY A 71 1.10 2.21 3.61
N SER A 72 0.19 2.20 2.62
CA SER A 72 0.39 2.02 1.16
C SER A 72 0.39 0.56 0.62
N PRO A 73 -0.17 0.33 -0.61
CA PRO A 73 -0.80 -0.92 -1.06
C PRO A 73 0.17 -2.00 -1.56
N THR A 74 1.48 -1.79 -1.41
CA THR A 74 2.50 -2.81 -1.68
C THR A 74 2.80 -3.56 -0.38
N SER A 75 1.84 -4.39 0.00
CA SER A 75 1.89 -5.46 1.00
C SER A 75 3.32 -5.93 1.38
N VAL A 76 3.88 -5.31 2.43
CA VAL A 76 5.00 -5.89 3.20
C VAL A 76 4.36 -6.77 4.28
N PRO A 77 4.91 -7.97 4.52
CA PRO A 77 4.11 -9.11 4.95
C PRO A 77 3.58 -8.89 6.35
N LEU A 78 2.33 -9.33 6.55
CA LEU A 78 1.76 -9.80 7.81
C LEU A 78 2.82 -9.92 8.90
N VAL A 79 2.95 -8.88 9.73
CA VAL A 79 3.77 -8.97 10.93
C VAL A 79 3.10 -10.05 11.75
N LYS A 80 3.79 -11.18 11.93
CA LYS A 80 3.25 -12.30 12.69
C LYS A 80 2.78 -11.78 14.05
N GLU A 81 1.52 -12.04 14.36
CA GLU A 81 0.94 -11.78 15.68
C GLU A 81 1.77 -12.58 16.70
N ARG A 82 2.42 -11.86 17.62
CA ARG A 82 3.22 -12.44 18.68
C ARG A 82 2.91 -11.80 20.03
N LEU A 83 2.89 -12.66 21.04
CA LEU A 83 2.95 -12.25 22.44
C LEU A 83 4.37 -12.46 22.94
N THR A 84 4.86 -11.54 23.77
CA THR A 84 6.20 -11.57 24.32
C THR A 84 6.20 -11.50 25.83
N VAL A 85 7.04 -12.32 26.43
CA VAL A 85 7.24 -12.41 27.87
C VAL A 85 8.74 -12.36 28.14
N PRO A 86 9.21 -11.60 29.14
CA PRO A 86 10.62 -11.59 29.48
C PRO A 86 11.04 -12.96 30.04
N ALA A 87 12.18 -13.47 29.57
CA ALA A 87 12.75 -14.74 30.00
C ALA A 87 13.26 -14.72 31.45
N SER A 88 13.29 -13.54 32.09
CA SER A 88 13.59 -13.38 33.51
C SER A 88 12.47 -13.91 34.41
N GLU A 89 11.22 -13.82 33.97
CA GLU A 89 10.05 -14.18 34.80
C GLU A 89 9.61 -15.63 34.61
N VAL A 90 9.71 -16.15 33.38
CA VAL A 90 9.21 -17.50 33.04
C VAL A 90 10.19 -18.21 32.14
N SER A 91 10.36 -19.52 32.34
CA SER A 91 11.18 -20.36 31.45
C SER A 91 10.45 -20.74 30.15
N GLU A 92 11.20 -20.95 29.07
CA GLU A 92 10.63 -21.38 27.77
C GLU A 92 9.85 -22.69 27.88
N GLN A 93 10.30 -23.63 28.71
CA GLN A 93 9.64 -24.92 28.91
C GLN A 93 8.27 -24.76 29.60
N GLN A 94 8.18 -23.92 30.62
CA GLN A 94 6.91 -23.61 31.29
C GLN A 94 5.92 -22.93 30.34
N VAL A 95 6.39 -21.95 29.56
CA VAL A 95 5.57 -21.29 28.54
C VAL A 95 5.08 -22.30 27.52
N ARG A 96 5.95 -23.17 27.02
CA ARG A 96 5.58 -24.19 26.02
C ARG A 96 4.56 -25.18 26.55
N GLN A 97 4.77 -25.72 27.76
CA GLN A 97 3.84 -26.65 28.39
C GLN A 97 2.46 -26.03 28.60
N ALA A 98 2.42 -24.81 29.11
CA ALA A 98 1.15 -24.12 29.37
C ALA A 98 0.42 -23.74 28.08
N VAL A 99 1.14 -23.28 27.05
CA VAL A 99 0.57 -23.00 25.73
C VAL A 99 0.05 -24.28 25.07
N ASP A 100 0.82 -25.37 25.09
CA ASP A 100 0.41 -26.65 24.52
C ASP A 100 -0.84 -27.20 25.25
N HIS A 101 -0.88 -27.08 26.57
CA HIS A 101 -2.04 -27.47 27.38
C HIS A 101 -3.28 -26.61 27.05
N ALA A 102 -3.12 -25.28 26.98
CA ALA A 102 -4.21 -24.37 26.70
C ALA A 102 -4.78 -24.55 25.28
N ILE A 103 -3.93 -24.83 24.29
CA ILE A 103 -4.36 -25.16 22.92
C ILE A 103 -5.03 -26.53 22.86
N ALA A 104 -4.53 -27.53 23.58
CA ALA A 104 -5.12 -28.86 23.61
C ALA A 104 -6.51 -28.86 24.27
N ALA A 105 -6.73 -28.00 25.26
CA ALA A 105 -8.00 -27.81 25.94
C ALA A 105 -8.98 -26.87 25.20
N TYR A 106 -8.51 -26.10 24.21
CA TYR A 106 -9.34 -25.18 23.45
C TYR A 106 -10.26 -25.94 22.49
N ASP A 107 -11.57 -25.84 22.75
CA ASP A 107 -12.63 -26.31 21.85
C ASP A 107 -13.39 -25.10 21.29
N PRO A 108 -13.27 -24.81 19.98
CA PRO A 108 -13.98 -23.69 19.34
C PRO A 108 -15.49 -23.97 19.16
N GLY A 109 -15.96 -25.20 19.44
CA GLY A 109 -17.36 -25.59 19.33
C GLY A 109 -17.87 -25.74 17.88
N THR A 110 -19.15 -25.43 17.69
CA THR A 110 -19.82 -25.44 16.39
C THR A 110 -20.09 -24.01 15.91
N ALA A 111 -20.25 -23.83 14.59
CA ALA A 111 -20.63 -22.55 13.99
C ALA A 111 -21.29 -22.78 12.61
N ALA A 112 -22.15 -21.87 12.16
CA ALA A 112 -22.71 -21.95 10.80
C ALA A 112 -21.61 -21.81 9.72
N LEU A 113 -21.77 -22.47 8.58
CA LEU A 113 -20.78 -22.45 7.48
C LEU A 113 -20.46 -21.04 6.96
N SER A 114 -21.44 -20.13 6.95
CA SER A 114 -21.26 -18.72 6.57
C SER A 114 -20.36 -17.94 7.54
N VAL A 115 -20.21 -18.41 8.77
CA VAL A 115 -19.33 -17.83 9.80
C VAL A 115 -17.98 -18.55 9.81
N GLN A 116 -17.95 -19.83 9.45
CA GLN A 116 -16.71 -20.63 9.34
C GLN A 116 -15.88 -20.28 8.11
N LEU A 117 -16.52 -19.97 6.98
CA LEU A 117 -15.84 -19.59 5.74
C LEU A 117 -15.95 -18.08 5.53
N SER A 118 -14.81 -17.40 5.47
CA SER A 118 -14.80 -16.00 5.04
C SER A 118 -15.23 -15.90 3.57
N GLY A 119 -16.05 -14.89 3.24
CA GLY A 119 -16.46 -14.64 1.85
C GLY A 119 -15.27 -14.46 0.92
N ASP A 120 -14.20 -13.84 1.41
CA ASP A 120 -12.94 -13.67 0.68
C ASP A 120 -12.20 -15.00 0.46
N ALA A 121 -12.13 -15.89 1.45
CA ALA A 121 -11.56 -17.23 1.25
C ALA A 121 -12.33 -18.00 0.17
N LEU A 122 -13.67 -17.94 0.21
CA LEU A 122 -14.53 -18.59 -0.76
C LEU A 122 -14.31 -18.00 -2.16
N LEU A 123 -14.26 -16.67 -2.28
CA LEU A 123 -14.01 -15.99 -3.55
C LEU A 123 -12.64 -16.36 -4.12
N ARG A 124 -11.57 -16.35 -3.31
CA ARG A 124 -10.21 -16.74 -3.74
C ARG A 124 -10.16 -18.22 -4.15
N LEU A 125 -10.91 -19.08 -3.47
CA LEU A 125 -11.02 -20.49 -3.83
C LEU A 125 -11.76 -20.67 -5.16
N LEU A 126 -12.88 -19.97 -5.36
CA LEU A 126 -13.59 -19.95 -6.64
C LEU A 126 -12.73 -19.41 -7.78
N GLN A 127 -11.97 -18.32 -7.55
CA GLN A 127 -11.00 -17.78 -8.52
C GLN A 127 -9.93 -18.81 -8.86
N THR A 128 -9.43 -19.56 -7.88
CA THR A 128 -8.47 -20.64 -8.10
C THR A 128 -9.04 -21.71 -9.02
N VAL A 129 -10.26 -22.18 -8.73
CA VAL A 129 -10.96 -23.19 -9.53
C VAL A 129 -11.18 -22.69 -10.96
N PHE A 130 -11.63 -21.44 -11.10
CA PHE A 130 -11.86 -20.80 -12.40
C PHE A 130 -10.56 -20.68 -13.22
N LEU A 131 -9.48 -20.17 -12.62
CA LEU A 131 -8.18 -20.02 -13.29
C LEU A 131 -7.60 -21.37 -13.72
N LEU A 132 -7.74 -22.39 -12.88
CA LEU A 132 -7.30 -23.74 -13.22
C LEU A 132 -8.15 -24.35 -14.35
N GLY A 133 -9.46 -24.10 -14.33
CA GLY A 133 -10.38 -24.47 -15.40
C GLY A 133 -10.02 -23.81 -16.73
N MET A 134 -9.74 -22.49 -16.73
CA MET A 134 -9.32 -21.74 -17.92
C MET A 134 -7.95 -22.19 -18.45
N ALA A 135 -7.00 -22.48 -17.56
CA ALA A 135 -5.70 -23.04 -17.93
C ALA A 135 -5.85 -24.43 -18.59
N GLY A 136 -6.70 -25.29 -18.01
CA GLY A 136 -7.00 -26.61 -18.58
C GLY A 136 -7.73 -26.50 -19.93
N PHE A 137 -8.69 -25.59 -20.06
CA PHE A 137 -9.39 -25.32 -21.30
C PHE A 137 -8.43 -24.82 -22.40
N GLY A 138 -7.60 -23.82 -22.09
CA GLY A 138 -6.59 -23.32 -23.04
C GLY A 138 -5.57 -24.38 -23.44
N LEU A 139 -5.16 -25.24 -22.51
CA LEU A 139 -4.28 -26.36 -22.82
C LEU A 139 -4.95 -27.37 -23.77
N HIS A 140 -6.20 -27.77 -23.48
CA HIS A 140 -6.90 -28.83 -24.22
C HIS A 140 -7.42 -28.39 -25.58
N PHE A 141 -7.97 -27.18 -25.70
CA PHE A 141 -8.63 -26.71 -26.91
C PHE A 141 -7.75 -25.82 -27.79
N ILE A 142 -6.70 -25.22 -27.24
CA ILE A 142 -5.82 -24.33 -28.00
C ILE A 142 -4.45 -24.98 -28.17
N VAL A 143 -3.70 -25.19 -27.09
CA VAL A 143 -2.29 -25.61 -27.18
C VAL A 143 -2.11 -27.01 -27.76
N ILE A 144 -2.86 -28.01 -27.28
CA ILE A 144 -2.75 -29.40 -27.75
C ILE A 144 -3.11 -29.52 -29.25
N PRO A 145 -4.25 -29.00 -29.74
CA PRO A 145 -4.59 -29.06 -31.16
C PRO A 145 -3.59 -28.31 -32.04
N PHE A 146 -3.13 -27.12 -31.61
CA PHE A 146 -2.16 -26.35 -32.39
C PHE A 146 -0.80 -27.05 -32.47
N TYR A 147 -0.36 -27.70 -31.38
CA TYR A 147 0.86 -28.51 -31.37
C TYR A 147 0.75 -29.72 -32.30
N GLN A 148 -0.39 -30.42 -32.27
CA GLN A 148 -0.66 -31.55 -33.18
C GLN A 148 -0.69 -31.11 -34.65
N SER A 149 -1.35 -29.99 -34.96
CA SER A 149 -1.36 -29.42 -36.31
C SER A 149 0.02 -28.95 -36.77
N ALA A 150 0.80 -28.29 -35.90
CA ALA A 150 2.16 -27.83 -36.21
C ALA A 150 3.15 -28.98 -36.43
N SER A 151 2.97 -30.12 -35.74
CA SER A 151 3.78 -31.33 -35.95
C SER A 151 3.50 -32.06 -37.27
N SER A 152 2.41 -31.69 -37.96
CA SER A 152 1.99 -32.29 -39.23
C SER A 152 2.37 -31.45 -40.46
N ALA A 153 3.03 -30.29 -40.27
CA ALA A 153 3.35 -29.34 -41.34
C ALA A 153 4.69 -29.69 -42.06
N PRO A 154 4.77 -29.57 -43.41
CA PRO A 154 6.00 -29.85 -44.16
C PRO A 154 7.16 -28.92 -43.79
N PRO A 155 8.43 -29.40 -43.81
CA PRO A 155 9.59 -28.57 -43.49
C PRO A 155 9.86 -27.54 -44.60
N GLY A 156 9.71 -26.25 -44.29
CA GLY A 156 10.08 -25.14 -45.19
C GLY A 156 9.09 -23.96 -45.27
N ASP A 157 7.93 -24.05 -44.63
CA ASP A 157 6.90 -23.00 -44.71
C ASP A 157 7.26 -21.77 -43.83
N PRO A 158 7.34 -20.55 -44.38
CA PRO A 158 7.51 -19.31 -43.62
C PRO A 158 6.45 -19.10 -42.54
N PHE A 159 5.24 -19.67 -42.72
CA PHE A 159 4.17 -19.64 -41.72
C PHE A 159 4.49 -20.50 -40.48
N ALA A 160 5.37 -21.49 -40.58
CA ALA A 160 5.71 -22.38 -39.46
C ALA A 160 6.41 -21.64 -38.30
N SER A 161 7.19 -20.58 -38.59
CA SER A 161 7.80 -19.73 -37.55
C SER A 161 6.75 -18.85 -36.85
N PHE A 162 5.81 -18.27 -37.59
CA PHE A 162 4.71 -17.48 -37.03
C PHE A 162 3.75 -18.36 -36.20
N GLN A 163 3.50 -19.58 -36.65
CA GLN A 163 2.69 -20.60 -35.95
C GLN A 163 3.34 -21.06 -34.63
N LYS A 164 4.69 -21.13 -34.57
CA LYS A 164 5.43 -21.35 -33.31
C LYS A 164 5.25 -20.20 -32.32
N PHE A 165 5.32 -18.94 -32.75
CA PHE A 165 5.05 -17.79 -31.87
C PHE A 165 3.61 -17.77 -31.34
N LEU A 166 2.63 -18.12 -32.19
CA LEU A 166 1.22 -18.27 -31.82
C LEU A 166 0.95 -19.45 -30.89
N THR A 167 1.86 -20.43 -30.78
CA THR A 167 1.77 -21.54 -29.81
C THR A 167 2.42 -21.17 -28.47
N VAL A 168 3.52 -20.41 -28.50
CA VAL A 168 4.24 -19.94 -27.30
C VAL A 168 3.43 -18.91 -26.52
N PHE A 169 2.73 -18.01 -27.20
CA PHE A 169 1.96 -16.94 -26.56
C PHE A 169 0.83 -17.47 -25.63
N PRO A 170 -0.06 -18.39 -26.06
CA PRO A 170 -1.03 -19.04 -25.17
C PRO A 170 -0.37 -19.80 -24.01
N GLY A 171 0.81 -20.40 -24.22
CA GLY A 171 1.58 -21.05 -23.17
C GLY A 171 1.98 -20.09 -22.04
N ILE A 172 2.35 -18.85 -22.37
CA ILE A 172 2.65 -17.80 -21.39
C ILE A 172 1.38 -17.43 -20.59
N PHE A 173 0.23 -17.29 -21.24
CA PHE A 173 -1.03 -17.02 -20.53
C PHE A 173 -1.44 -18.15 -19.60
N ILE A 174 -1.25 -19.41 -20.01
CA ILE A 174 -1.49 -20.58 -19.15
C ILE A 174 -0.55 -20.56 -17.94
N LEU A 175 0.73 -20.27 -18.13
CA LEU A 175 1.70 -20.16 -17.04
C LEU A 175 1.33 -19.04 -16.06
N VAL A 176 0.92 -17.87 -16.57
CA VAL A 176 0.40 -16.76 -15.76
C VAL A 176 -0.86 -17.17 -15.00
N ALA A 177 -1.81 -17.84 -15.65
CA ALA A 177 -3.04 -18.31 -15.03
C ALA A 177 -2.77 -19.33 -13.91
N ILE A 178 -1.84 -20.28 -14.12
CA ILE A 178 -1.41 -21.24 -13.08
C ILE A 178 -0.74 -20.52 -11.92
N THR A 179 0.15 -19.56 -12.21
CA THR A 179 0.84 -18.77 -11.17
C THR A 179 -0.17 -18.01 -10.32
N LEU A 180 -1.14 -17.34 -10.97
CA LEU A 180 -2.23 -16.66 -10.29
C LEU A 180 -3.11 -17.63 -9.49
N ALA A 181 -3.42 -18.82 -10.03
CA ALA A 181 -4.17 -19.84 -9.31
C ALA A 181 -3.44 -20.29 -8.04
N VAL A 182 -2.13 -20.50 -8.09
CA VAL A 182 -1.31 -20.84 -6.91
C VAL A 182 -1.33 -19.70 -5.88
N VAL A 183 -1.24 -18.45 -6.33
CA VAL A 183 -1.33 -17.28 -5.45
C VAL A 183 -2.72 -17.21 -4.78
N CYS A 184 -3.80 -17.38 -5.54
CA CYS A 184 -5.16 -17.41 -5.03
C CYS A 184 -5.41 -18.58 -4.07
N ALA A 185 -4.90 -19.78 -4.37
CA ALA A 185 -5.01 -20.96 -3.51
C ALA A 185 -4.28 -20.74 -2.18
N ARG A 186 -3.08 -20.18 -2.25
CA ARG A 186 -2.29 -19.82 -1.07
C ARG A 186 -2.99 -18.74 -0.25
N ALA A 187 -3.64 -17.77 -0.89
CA ALA A 187 -4.44 -16.75 -0.23
C ALA A 187 -5.69 -17.36 0.44
N ALA A 188 -6.43 -18.23 -0.26
CA ALA A 188 -7.58 -18.94 0.31
C ALA A 188 -7.20 -19.81 1.51
N TRP A 189 -6.10 -20.57 1.40
CA TRP A 189 -5.53 -21.32 2.52
C TRP A 189 -5.11 -20.41 3.67
N ALA A 190 -4.67 -19.20 3.35
CA ALA A 190 -4.33 -18.21 4.35
C ALA A 190 -5.58 -17.60 5.02
N LEU A 191 -6.76 -17.72 4.42
CA LEU A 191 -8.02 -17.17 4.96
C LEU A 191 -8.94 -18.24 5.56
N ARG A 192 -8.40 -19.45 5.73
CA ARG A 192 -9.16 -20.62 6.19
C ARG A 192 -9.61 -20.53 7.65
N THR A 193 -9.00 -19.68 8.45
CA THR A 193 -9.28 -19.59 9.88
C THR A 193 -10.36 -18.54 10.13
N PRO A 194 -11.47 -18.90 10.80
CA PRO A 194 -12.50 -17.92 11.16
C PRO A 194 -11.94 -16.86 12.10
N LYS A 195 -12.35 -15.59 11.93
CA LYS A 195 -11.84 -14.45 12.71
C LYS A 195 -12.04 -14.65 14.22
N PHE A 196 -13.24 -15.06 14.64
CA PHE A 196 -13.54 -15.25 16.06
C PHE A 196 -12.70 -16.36 16.73
N VAL A 197 -12.36 -17.43 15.99
CA VAL A 197 -11.51 -18.51 16.50
C VAL A 197 -10.10 -18.00 16.75
N ALA A 198 -9.59 -17.15 15.85
CA ALA A 198 -8.31 -16.49 16.05
C ALA A 198 -8.34 -15.58 17.29
N GLU A 199 -9.42 -14.82 17.49
CA GLU A 199 -9.59 -13.92 18.64
C GLU A 199 -9.67 -14.64 19.98
N GLU A 200 -10.50 -15.67 20.07
CA GLU A 200 -10.65 -16.44 21.29
C GLU A 200 -9.36 -17.13 21.68
N GLN A 201 -8.67 -17.74 20.71
CA GLN A 201 -7.37 -18.34 20.96
C GLN A 201 -6.32 -17.28 21.34
N TRP A 202 -6.35 -16.09 20.75
CA TRP A 202 -5.45 -14.99 21.12
C TRP A 202 -5.69 -14.52 22.56
N GLY A 203 -6.95 -14.32 22.94
CA GLY A 203 -7.34 -13.96 24.32
C GLY A 203 -6.94 -15.02 25.33
N LEU A 204 -7.14 -16.30 25.00
CA LEU A 204 -6.75 -17.45 25.82
C LEU A 204 -5.23 -17.54 25.99
N LEU A 205 -4.45 -17.34 24.92
CA LEU A 205 -2.99 -17.29 25.00
C LEU A 205 -2.52 -16.13 25.88
N ARG A 206 -3.10 -14.93 25.71
CA ARG A 206 -2.80 -13.78 26.57
C ARG A 206 -3.08 -14.10 28.03
N GLN A 207 -4.27 -14.58 28.36
CA GLN A 207 -4.64 -14.91 29.73
C GLN A 207 -3.68 -15.94 30.34
N THR A 208 -3.35 -16.99 29.59
CA THR A 208 -2.41 -18.02 30.01
C THR A 208 -1.03 -17.41 30.32
N LEU A 209 -0.53 -16.56 29.44
CA LEU A 209 0.77 -15.91 29.63
C LEU A 209 0.77 -14.90 30.78
N THR A 210 -0.31 -14.14 30.97
CA THR A 210 -0.47 -13.21 32.10
C THR A 210 -0.45 -13.97 33.43
N GLN A 211 -1.14 -15.12 33.50
CA GLN A 211 -1.16 -15.96 34.70
C GLN A 211 0.21 -16.57 35.01
N LEU A 212 0.97 -16.97 33.98
CA LEU A 212 2.31 -17.55 34.17
C LEU A 212 3.35 -16.51 34.56
N ALA A 213 3.35 -15.36 33.91
CA ALA A 213 4.38 -14.33 34.07
C ALA A 213 4.08 -13.33 35.19
N GLY A 214 2.86 -13.36 35.74
CA GLY A 214 2.41 -12.38 36.75
C GLY A 214 2.28 -10.94 36.23
N GLN A 215 2.45 -10.73 34.92
CA GLN A 215 2.37 -9.42 34.26
C GLN A 215 1.80 -9.57 32.85
N GLU A 216 1.29 -8.47 32.30
CA GLU A 216 0.75 -8.48 30.94
C GLU A 216 1.83 -8.75 29.89
N PRO A 217 1.61 -9.72 28.96
CA PRO A 217 2.54 -9.99 27.88
C PRO A 217 2.54 -8.85 26.85
N GLY A 218 3.71 -8.53 26.31
CA GLY A 218 3.85 -7.56 25.23
C GLY A 218 3.19 -8.06 23.94
N SER A 219 2.35 -7.24 23.31
CA SER A 219 1.66 -7.57 22.07
C SER A 219 2.25 -6.87 20.87
N SER A 220 2.42 -7.59 19.78
CA SER A 220 2.73 -6.99 18.48
C SER A 220 1.49 -6.58 17.70
N ARG A 221 0.29 -6.85 18.24
CA ARG A 221 -0.96 -6.61 17.53
C ARG A 221 -1.36 -5.15 17.66
N PRO A 222 -1.68 -4.46 16.55
CA PRO A 222 -1.92 -3.03 16.63
C PRO A 222 -3.19 -2.63 17.39
N LEU A 223 -4.28 -3.39 17.30
CA LEU A 223 -5.48 -3.17 18.12
C LEU A 223 -5.20 -3.25 19.63
N ASP A 224 -4.33 -4.16 20.05
CA ASP A 224 -3.94 -4.28 21.45
C ASP A 224 -3.14 -3.06 21.90
N ILE A 225 -2.27 -2.54 21.03
CA ILE A 225 -1.47 -1.33 21.28
C ILE A 225 -2.38 -0.10 21.38
N GLU A 226 -3.39 0.02 20.52
CA GLU A 226 -4.39 1.10 20.56
C GLU A 226 -5.27 1.04 21.80
N ALA A 227 -5.58 -0.18 22.28
CA ALA A 227 -6.24 -0.41 23.56
C ALA A 227 -5.36 -0.06 24.77
N GLY A 228 -4.10 0.35 24.55
CA GLY A 228 -3.16 0.73 25.60
C GLY A 228 -2.42 -0.44 26.25
N LEU A 229 -2.51 -1.64 25.67
CA LEU A 229 -1.82 -2.81 26.19
C LEU A 229 -0.32 -2.73 25.94
N ARG A 230 0.42 -3.52 26.71
CA ARG A 230 1.89 -3.57 26.65
C ARG A 230 2.38 -3.86 25.23
N ARG A 231 3.36 -3.10 24.75
CA ARG A 231 3.95 -3.31 23.43
C ARG A 231 4.91 -4.50 23.42
N ASP A 232 5.09 -5.07 22.25
CA ASP A 232 6.01 -6.18 22.01
C ASP A 232 7.46 -5.87 22.43
N LEU A 233 8.04 -6.77 23.20
CA LEU A 233 9.38 -6.61 23.79
C LEU A 233 10.53 -6.76 22.79
N ILE A 234 10.29 -7.32 21.60
CA ILE A 234 11.33 -7.42 20.56
C ILE A 234 11.51 -6.08 19.85
N THR A 235 10.40 -5.37 19.57
CA THR A 235 10.45 -4.06 18.89
C THR A 235 10.57 -2.90 19.88
N HIS A 236 10.05 -3.06 21.10
CA HIS A 236 10.08 -2.07 22.16
C HIS A 236 10.65 -2.74 23.43
N PRO A 237 11.96 -2.68 23.69
CA PRO A 237 12.62 -3.45 24.77
C PRO A 237 12.03 -3.21 26.17
N ASN A 238 11.54 -2.00 26.45
CA ASN A 238 10.90 -1.66 27.72
C ASN A 238 9.43 -2.11 27.77
N GLY A 239 8.83 -2.36 26.60
CA GLY A 239 7.43 -2.73 26.46
C GLY A 239 6.48 -1.63 26.92
N ASP A 240 6.89 -0.36 26.85
CA ASP A 240 6.07 0.75 27.34
C ASP A 240 4.68 0.71 26.67
N SER A 241 3.63 0.86 27.47
CA SER A 241 2.27 1.01 26.94
C SER A 241 2.19 2.32 26.17
N LEU A 242 1.37 2.34 25.11
CA LEU A 242 1.14 3.57 24.39
C LEU A 242 0.31 4.53 25.27
N THR A 243 0.96 5.59 25.75
CA THR A 243 0.28 6.67 26.46
C THR A 243 -0.35 7.63 25.46
N ARG A 244 -1.68 7.75 25.48
CA ARG A 244 -2.41 8.74 24.69
C ARG A 244 -2.51 10.05 25.46
N GLY A 245 -2.20 11.16 24.80
CA GLY A 245 -2.41 12.50 25.34
C GLY A 245 -3.89 12.84 25.42
N VAL A 246 -4.21 13.98 26.04
CA VAL A 246 -5.59 14.46 26.18
C VAL A 246 -5.83 15.61 25.20
N THR A 247 -6.92 15.52 24.43
CA THR A 247 -7.41 16.57 23.53
C THR A 247 -7.97 17.74 24.32
N ARG A 248 -8.20 18.87 23.63
CA ARG A 248 -8.73 20.08 24.28
C ARG A 248 -10.12 19.88 24.91
N ASP A 249 -10.93 18.98 24.37
CA ASP A 249 -12.26 18.62 24.89
C ASP A 249 -12.23 17.47 25.91
N GLY A 250 -11.05 17.09 26.41
CA GLY A 250 -10.89 16.07 27.45
C GLY A 250 -10.98 14.63 26.95
N ARG A 251 -11.06 14.41 25.62
CA ARG A 251 -11.04 13.08 25.02
C ARG A 251 -9.61 12.55 24.94
N MET A 252 -9.48 11.24 24.78
CA MET A 252 -8.19 10.63 24.50
C MET A 252 -7.79 10.96 23.06
N GLY A 253 -6.60 11.56 22.92
CA GLY A 253 -5.99 11.86 21.65
C GLY A 253 -5.53 10.60 20.91
N PRO A 254 -4.98 10.76 19.71
CA PRO A 254 -4.68 9.64 18.85
C PRO A 254 -3.42 8.88 19.30
N PRO A 255 -3.29 7.58 18.94
CA PRO A 255 -2.08 6.81 19.19
C PRO A 255 -0.94 7.23 18.25
N TRP A 256 -0.01 8.04 18.74
CA TRP A 256 1.13 8.46 17.91
C TRP A 256 2.12 7.31 17.66
N PRO A 257 2.67 7.19 16.43
CA PRO A 257 3.80 6.31 16.15
C PRO A 257 5.01 6.66 17.01
N ASP A 258 5.71 5.65 17.51
CA ASP A 258 6.92 5.89 18.29
C ASP A 258 8.18 6.04 17.41
N ALA A 259 9.32 6.27 18.05
CA ALA A 259 10.58 6.45 17.33
C ALA A 259 10.98 5.23 16.47
N TYR A 260 10.65 4.02 16.91
CA TYR A 260 10.94 2.79 16.18
C TYR A 260 10.03 2.66 14.95
N ASP A 261 8.73 2.88 15.12
CA ASP A 261 7.72 2.87 14.06
C ASP A 261 8.05 3.90 12.98
N VAL A 262 8.43 5.10 13.39
CA VAL A 262 8.89 6.18 12.50
C VAL A 262 10.16 5.77 11.77
N ALA A 263 11.17 5.24 12.46
CA ALA A 263 12.43 4.84 11.83
C ALA A 263 12.23 3.70 10.82
N LYS A 264 11.35 2.74 11.13
CA LYS A 264 10.99 1.62 10.26
C LYS A 264 10.28 2.13 9.00
N ARG A 265 9.26 2.97 9.15
CA ARG A 265 8.57 3.64 8.02
C ARG A 265 9.52 4.41 7.13
N VAL A 266 10.35 5.26 7.72
CA VAL A 266 11.33 6.08 6.96
C VAL A 266 12.31 5.18 6.21
N ARG A 267 12.76 4.07 6.80
CA ARG A 267 13.64 3.11 6.13
C ARG A 267 12.94 2.42 4.96
N GLN A 268 11.68 2.04 5.12
CA GLN A 268 10.88 1.43 4.06
C GLN A 268 10.61 2.42 2.92
N GLY A 269 10.18 3.63 3.27
CA GLY A 269 10.02 4.73 2.33
C GLY A 269 11.32 4.98 1.55
N ARG A 270 12.47 5.04 2.24
CA ARG A 270 13.78 5.20 1.58
C ARG A 270 14.10 4.07 0.60
N ARG A 271 13.74 2.82 0.90
CA ARG A 271 13.94 1.70 -0.04
C ARG A 271 13.07 1.86 -1.29
N ILE A 272 11.82 2.27 -1.11
CA ILE A 272 10.91 2.59 -2.23
C ILE A 272 11.47 3.76 -3.03
N LEU A 273 11.92 4.83 -2.35
CA LEU A 273 12.55 5.99 -2.96
C LEU A 273 13.77 5.59 -3.77
N ILE A 274 14.66 4.73 -3.25
CA ILE A 274 15.82 4.23 -4.00
C ILE A 274 15.36 3.45 -5.24
N GLY A 275 14.41 2.53 -5.09
CA GLY A 275 13.87 1.75 -6.22
C GLY A 275 13.22 2.63 -7.29
N MET A 276 12.41 3.60 -6.88
CA MET A 276 11.76 4.56 -7.76
C MET A 276 12.76 5.53 -8.40
N THR A 277 13.80 5.95 -7.68
CA THR A 277 14.87 6.80 -8.23
C THR A 277 15.65 6.05 -9.31
N ILE A 278 15.98 4.77 -9.07
CA ILE A 278 16.62 3.92 -10.09
C ILE A 278 15.70 3.78 -11.31
N PHE A 279 14.44 3.41 -11.11
CA PHE A 279 13.46 3.29 -12.18
C PHE A 279 13.33 4.60 -12.97
N ALA A 280 13.12 5.71 -12.29
CA ALA A 280 12.93 7.02 -12.91
C ALA A 280 14.23 7.54 -13.56
N SER A 281 15.41 7.15 -13.08
CA SER A 281 16.69 7.46 -13.74
C SER A 281 16.82 6.76 -15.09
N VAL A 282 16.31 5.53 -15.24
CA VAL A 282 16.24 4.84 -16.54
C VAL A 282 15.35 5.62 -17.50
N PHE A 283 14.17 6.06 -17.06
CA PHE A 283 13.30 6.92 -17.88
C PHE A 283 13.97 8.24 -18.28
N LEU A 284 14.69 8.88 -17.36
CA LEU A 284 15.44 10.10 -17.66
C LEU A 284 16.54 9.83 -18.69
N THR A 285 17.30 8.73 -18.57
CA THR A 285 18.34 8.37 -19.56
C THR A 285 17.76 8.07 -20.93
N VAL A 286 16.62 7.37 -21.01
CA VAL A 286 15.90 7.15 -22.27
C VAL A 286 15.40 8.48 -22.85
N GLY A 287 14.86 9.37 -22.00
CA GLY A 287 14.43 10.71 -22.42
C GLY A 287 15.57 11.58 -22.97
N VAL A 288 16.73 11.57 -22.31
CA VAL A 288 17.96 12.24 -22.78
C VAL A 288 18.44 11.64 -24.10
N LEU A 289 18.42 10.31 -24.24
CA LEU A 289 18.81 9.64 -25.48
C LEU A 289 17.87 10.02 -26.65
N ILE A 290 16.56 10.01 -26.41
CA ILE A 290 15.56 10.47 -27.39
C ILE A 290 15.83 11.93 -27.76
N PHE A 291 16.05 12.80 -26.78
CA PHE A 291 16.38 14.21 -27.02
C PHE A 291 17.65 14.38 -27.89
N LEU A 292 18.71 13.63 -27.61
CA LEU A 292 19.94 13.64 -28.42
C LEU A 292 19.70 13.14 -29.85
N LEU A 293 18.85 12.12 -30.03
CA LEU A 293 18.45 11.63 -31.36
C LEU A 293 17.66 12.69 -32.14
N PHE A 294 16.80 13.45 -31.49
CA PHE A 294 16.08 14.58 -32.09
C PHE A 294 17.05 15.69 -32.54
N ILE A 295 18.04 16.05 -31.70
CA ILE A 295 19.11 16.98 -32.09
C ILE A 295 19.87 16.47 -33.32
N ALA A 296 20.25 15.19 -33.33
CA ALA A 296 20.98 14.57 -34.44
C ALA A 296 20.14 14.54 -35.74
N ALA A 297 18.82 14.45 -35.64
CA ALA A 297 17.88 14.55 -36.76
C ALA A 297 17.58 16.00 -37.19
N GLY A 298 18.28 17.00 -36.64
CA GLY A 298 18.10 18.42 -36.96
C GLY A 298 16.87 19.06 -36.29
N GLN A 299 16.19 18.35 -35.40
CA GLN A 299 15.03 18.83 -34.66
C GLN A 299 15.43 19.26 -33.25
N LEU A 300 15.58 20.57 -33.03
CA LEU A 300 15.74 21.14 -31.69
C LEU A 300 14.39 21.14 -30.99
N THR A 301 14.09 20.16 -30.12
CA THR A 301 12.90 20.20 -29.27
C THR A 301 13.26 19.86 -27.83
N LEU A 302 13.15 20.83 -26.91
CA LEU A 302 13.44 20.62 -25.47
C LEU A 302 12.36 19.79 -24.76
N ILE A 303 11.30 19.43 -25.49
CA ILE A 303 10.04 18.97 -24.94
C ILE A 303 10.11 17.55 -24.35
N PRO A 304 10.78 16.56 -24.97
CA PRO A 304 10.95 15.23 -24.37
C PRO A 304 11.75 15.27 -23.05
N LEU A 305 12.74 16.17 -22.97
CA LEU A 305 13.56 16.36 -21.76
C LEU A 305 12.73 16.99 -20.63
N LEU A 306 11.96 18.05 -20.94
CA LEU A 306 11.01 18.67 -20.01
C LEU A 306 10.00 17.65 -19.47
N GLY A 307 9.37 16.87 -20.35
CA GLY A 307 8.41 15.83 -19.95
C GLY A 307 9.03 14.79 -19.01
N GLY A 308 10.25 14.33 -19.32
CA GLY A 308 10.99 13.40 -18.47
C GLY A 308 11.32 13.98 -17.08
N VAL A 309 11.77 15.23 -17.02
CA VAL A 309 12.07 15.93 -15.76
C VAL A 309 10.81 16.18 -14.93
N SER A 310 9.70 16.57 -15.55
CA SER A 310 8.43 16.81 -14.85
C SER A 310 7.87 15.52 -14.22
N VAL A 311 7.83 14.41 -14.98
CA VAL A 311 7.37 13.12 -14.44
C VAL A 311 8.28 12.63 -13.32
N PHE A 312 9.60 12.74 -13.52
CA PHE A 312 10.59 12.38 -12.52
C PHE A 312 10.40 13.21 -11.23
N GLY A 313 10.27 14.53 -11.36
CA GLY A 313 10.09 15.46 -10.24
C GLY A 313 8.81 15.22 -9.46
N ALA A 314 7.69 14.92 -10.14
CA ALA A 314 6.42 14.59 -9.50
C ALA A 314 6.51 13.29 -8.67
N ILE A 315 7.07 12.23 -9.26
CA ILE A 315 7.27 10.94 -8.58
C ILE A 315 8.21 11.10 -7.38
N LEU A 316 9.31 11.82 -7.56
CA LEU A 316 10.29 12.04 -6.49
C LEU A 316 9.69 12.87 -5.35
N SER A 317 8.88 13.89 -5.67
CA SER A 317 8.19 14.72 -4.66
C SER A 317 7.22 13.90 -3.83
N HIS A 318 6.38 13.09 -4.48
CA HIS A 318 5.41 12.23 -3.80
C HIS A 318 6.08 11.14 -2.94
N THR A 319 7.12 10.48 -3.47
CA THR A 319 7.87 9.45 -2.72
C THR A 319 8.68 10.05 -1.57
N SER A 320 9.23 11.25 -1.74
CA SER A 320 9.95 11.98 -0.69
C SER A 320 9.03 12.42 0.44
N GLN A 321 7.81 12.87 0.11
CA GLN A 321 6.76 13.19 1.10
C GLN A 321 6.46 11.98 2.01
N GLN A 322 6.33 10.79 1.44
CA GLN A 322 6.10 9.55 2.20
C GLN A 322 7.27 9.17 3.12
N CYS A 323 8.46 9.70 2.85
CA CYS A 323 9.67 9.48 3.65
C CYS A 323 9.91 10.57 4.70
N ASP A 324 9.14 11.67 4.69
CA ASP A 324 9.36 12.79 5.60
C ASP A 324 9.05 12.35 7.03
N ARG A 325 10.08 12.41 7.89
CA ARG A 325 10.00 11.93 9.27
C ARG A 325 8.88 12.62 10.05
N LEU A 326 8.64 13.91 9.80
CA LEU A 326 7.62 14.69 10.51
C LEU A 326 6.20 14.29 10.09
N LEU A 327 6.01 14.00 8.79
CA LEU A 327 4.72 13.52 8.27
C LEU A 327 4.41 12.10 8.74
N VAL A 328 5.45 11.27 8.86
CA VAL A 328 5.33 9.90 9.37
C VAL A 328 5.02 9.89 10.87
N SER A 329 5.58 10.81 11.66
CA SER A 329 5.31 10.90 13.10
C SER A 329 3.93 11.49 13.40
N TYR A 330 3.44 12.41 12.57
CA TYR A 330 2.15 13.07 12.75
C TYR A 330 1.28 12.95 11.49
N PRO A 331 0.68 11.77 11.23
CA PRO A 331 -0.14 11.53 10.04
C PRO A 331 -1.43 12.36 10.01
N SER A 332 -1.99 12.55 8.80
CA SER A 332 -3.27 13.25 8.54
C SER A 332 -4.46 12.36 8.85
N THR A 333 -4.27 11.07 8.63
CA THR A 333 -5.31 10.05 8.65
C THR A 333 -4.87 8.94 9.58
N MET A 334 -5.85 8.36 10.26
CA MET A 334 -5.67 7.16 11.06
C MET A 334 -6.51 6.02 10.53
N PRO A 335 -6.06 4.77 10.68
CA PRO A 335 -6.93 3.63 10.45
C PRO A 335 -8.17 3.75 11.37
N GLY A 336 -9.35 3.65 10.78
CA GLY A 336 -10.64 3.58 11.50
C GLY A 336 -11.31 2.22 11.26
N GLU A 337 -12.46 1.99 11.91
CA GLU A 337 -13.19 0.70 11.83
C GLU A 337 -13.71 0.38 10.43
N GLU A 338 -14.14 1.38 9.65
CA GLU A 338 -14.63 1.19 8.28
C GLU A 338 -13.88 2.04 7.26
N GLU A 339 -13.54 3.29 7.60
CA GLU A 339 -12.82 4.22 6.72
C GLU A 339 -11.62 4.85 7.44
N PRO A 340 -10.54 5.22 6.71
CA PRO A 340 -9.47 6.04 7.25
C PRO A 340 -10.06 7.34 7.80
N ARG A 341 -9.95 7.54 9.12
CA ARG A 341 -10.45 8.74 9.78
C ARG A 341 -9.46 9.87 9.57
N GLU A 342 -9.91 10.94 8.93
CA GLU A 342 -9.15 12.19 8.90
C GLU A 342 -9.09 12.81 10.30
N LEU A 343 -7.88 13.17 10.74
CA LEU A 343 -7.66 13.86 11.99
C LEU A 343 -7.89 15.35 11.81
N SER A 344 -8.78 15.93 12.61
CA SER A 344 -8.90 17.37 12.75
C SER A 344 -8.04 17.89 13.89
N TRP A 345 -7.81 19.21 13.94
CA TRP A 345 -7.13 19.86 15.06
C TRP A 345 -7.84 19.61 16.41
N LYS A 346 -9.14 19.29 16.40
CA LYS A 346 -9.93 18.94 17.59
C LYS A 346 -9.59 17.56 18.14
N ASP A 347 -9.23 16.63 17.26
CA ASP A 347 -8.97 15.24 17.61
C ASP A 347 -7.56 15.03 18.16
N VAL A 348 -6.67 16.03 17.99
CA VAL A 348 -5.26 15.98 18.38
C VAL A 348 -5.08 16.40 19.84
N ASP A 349 -4.22 15.69 20.57
CA ASP A 349 -3.85 16.02 21.93
C ASP A 349 -3.12 17.37 22.01
N THR A 350 -3.33 18.07 23.13
CA THR A 350 -2.78 19.41 23.35
C THR A 350 -1.26 19.48 23.29
N ALA A 351 -0.57 18.43 23.73
CA ALA A 351 0.89 18.36 23.71
C ALA A 351 1.47 18.21 22.29
N SER A 352 0.81 17.44 21.43
CA SER A 352 1.28 17.17 20.06
C SER A 352 0.74 18.14 19.00
N LEU A 353 -0.23 18.98 19.37
CA LEU A 353 -0.89 19.93 18.46
C LEU A 353 0.08 20.84 17.69
N PRO A 354 1.12 21.46 18.30
CA PRO A 354 2.08 22.28 17.56
C PRO A 354 2.84 21.49 16.49
N ALA A 355 3.31 20.29 16.84
CA ALA A 355 4.08 19.43 15.94
C ALA A 355 3.21 18.86 14.80
N TRP A 356 1.93 18.59 15.08
CA TRP A 356 0.96 18.21 14.07
C TRP A 356 0.67 19.36 13.09
N CYS A 357 0.54 20.60 13.56
CA CYS A 357 0.42 21.77 12.69
C CYS A 357 1.66 21.95 11.78
N ASP A 358 2.86 21.77 12.33
CA ASP A 358 4.10 21.80 11.55
C ASP A 358 4.12 20.70 10.47
N ALA A 359 3.61 19.51 10.79
CA ALA A 359 3.45 18.43 9.82
C ALA A 359 2.47 18.82 8.70
N ARG A 360 1.30 19.41 9.01
CA ARG A 360 0.35 19.88 7.98
C ARG A 360 0.97 20.94 7.07
N ARG A 361 1.74 21.86 7.64
CA ARG A 361 2.47 22.87 6.85
C ARG A 361 3.48 22.19 5.92
N ARG A 362 4.26 21.22 6.43
CA ARG A 362 5.25 20.46 5.67
C ARG A 362 4.61 19.66 4.52
N GLU A 363 3.47 19.04 4.78
CA GLU A 363 2.69 18.30 3.79
C GLU A 363 2.26 19.20 2.63
N ARG A 364 1.74 20.40 2.93
CA ARG A 364 1.34 21.36 1.89
C ARG A 364 2.52 21.82 1.03
N TYR A 365 3.73 21.94 1.58
CA TYR A 365 4.93 22.23 0.77
C TYR A 365 5.31 21.09 -0.17
N TRP A 366 5.18 19.84 0.28
CA TRP A 366 5.39 18.68 -0.58
C TRP A 366 4.35 18.59 -1.69
N ASN A 367 3.07 18.82 -1.36
CA ASN A 367 1.99 18.88 -2.35
C ASN A 367 2.23 20.03 -3.36
N LEU A 368 2.71 21.19 -2.91
CA LEU A 368 3.07 22.30 -3.79
C LEU A 368 4.19 21.90 -4.76
N ALA A 369 5.23 21.21 -4.29
CA ALA A 369 6.30 20.72 -5.15
C ALA A 369 5.75 19.76 -6.23
N ALA A 370 4.89 18.82 -5.85
CA ALA A 370 4.24 17.90 -6.79
C ALA A 370 3.36 18.64 -7.82
N ILE A 371 2.58 19.65 -7.39
CA ILE A 371 1.75 20.48 -8.28
C ILE A 371 2.61 21.25 -9.29
N VAL A 372 3.74 21.81 -8.87
CA VAL A 372 4.65 22.53 -9.78
C VAL A 372 5.13 21.61 -10.89
N PHE A 373 5.60 20.40 -10.56
CA PHE A 373 6.03 19.43 -11.57
C PHE A 373 4.86 18.93 -12.45
N LEU A 374 3.65 18.81 -11.91
CA LEU A 374 2.47 18.44 -12.70
C LEU A 374 2.08 19.56 -13.69
N ILE A 375 2.13 20.81 -13.27
CA ILE A 375 1.89 21.97 -14.16
C ILE A 375 2.95 21.98 -15.26
N GLU A 376 4.22 21.79 -14.94
CA GLU A 376 5.28 21.68 -15.95
C GLU A 376 5.01 20.55 -16.94
N PHE A 377 4.55 19.39 -16.47
CA PHE A 377 4.18 18.27 -17.32
C PHE A 377 3.02 18.63 -18.28
N VAL A 378 1.98 19.29 -17.77
CA VAL A 378 0.84 19.74 -18.61
C VAL A 378 1.29 20.78 -19.63
N VAL A 379 2.13 21.74 -19.24
CA VAL A 379 2.67 22.75 -20.16
C VAL A 379 3.56 22.07 -21.22
N ALA A 380 4.36 21.08 -20.84
CA ALA A 380 5.14 20.28 -21.79
C ALA A 380 4.25 19.53 -22.79
N ILE A 381 3.14 18.93 -22.37
CA ILE A 381 2.19 18.29 -23.30
C ILE A 381 1.56 19.30 -24.25
N LEU A 382 1.05 20.43 -23.72
CA LEU A 382 0.45 21.49 -24.54
C LEU A 382 1.45 22.05 -25.55
N ALA A 383 2.73 22.14 -25.17
CA ALA A 383 3.83 22.51 -26.03
C ALA A 383 4.04 21.53 -27.20
N ILE A 384 3.97 20.22 -26.94
CA ILE A 384 4.03 19.20 -28.02
C ILE A 384 2.88 19.42 -28.99
N PHE A 385 1.66 19.57 -28.49
CA PHE A 385 0.48 19.78 -29.33
C PHE A 385 0.59 21.06 -30.17
N ALA A 386 1.00 22.16 -29.56
CA ALA A 386 1.21 23.43 -30.26
C ALA A 386 2.30 23.30 -31.34
N PHE A 387 3.43 22.64 -31.05
CA PHE A 387 4.51 22.41 -32.01
C PHE A 387 4.06 21.54 -33.20
N VAL A 388 3.32 20.46 -32.93
CA VAL A 388 2.77 19.58 -33.99
C VAL A 388 1.80 20.35 -34.88
N MET A 389 0.88 21.12 -34.28
CA MET A 389 -0.09 21.93 -35.04
C MET A 389 0.59 23.05 -35.85
N LEU A 390 1.56 23.76 -35.28
CA LEU A 390 2.29 24.85 -35.95
C LEU A 390 3.19 24.34 -37.08
N ASN A 391 3.78 23.15 -36.95
CA ASN A 391 4.52 22.54 -38.05
C ASN A 391 3.58 22.07 -39.17
N GLN A 392 2.41 21.51 -38.83
CA GLN A 392 1.42 21.14 -39.85
C GLN A 392 0.91 22.35 -40.65
N THR A 393 0.80 23.54 -40.03
CA THR A 393 0.41 24.77 -40.75
C THR A 393 1.56 25.37 -41.56
N ALA A 394 2.80 25.30 -41.07
CA ALA A 394 3.98 25.81 -41.77
C ALA A 394 4.36 25.00 -43.03
N PHE A 395 4.15 23.68 -43.03
CA PHE A 395 4.36 22.85 -44.23
C PHE A 395 3.42 23.18 -45.39
N SER A 396 2.31 23.88 -45.13
CA SER A 396 1.37 24.39 -46.15
C SER A 396 1.90 25.61 -46.91
N THR A 397 2.90 26.30 -46.35
CA THR A 397 3.49 27.53 -46.91
C THR A 397 5.00 27.32 -47.05
N SER A 398 5.46 27.04 -48.27
CA SER A 398 6.86 26.75 -48.59
C SER A 398 7.81 27.82 -48.02
N SER A 399 8.50 27.51 -46.91
CA SER A 399 9.55 28.36 -46.33
C SER A 399 10.92 27.68 -46.47
N SER A 400 11.96 28.50 -46.55
CA SER A 400 13.34 28.04 -46.68
C SER A 400 13.80 27.32 -45.40
N SER A 401 14.71 26.35 -45.50
CA SER A 401 15.19 25.55 -44.36
C SER A 401 15.80 26.39 -43.24
N GLN A 402 16.39 27.54 -43.57
CA GLN A 402 17.03 28.44 -42.60
C GLN A 402 16.01 29.26 -41.80
N GLU A 403 14.92 29.72 -42.43
CA GLU A 403 13.83 30.43 -41.74
C GLU A 403 13.07 29.49 -40.79
N ALA A 404 12.86 28.24 -41.19
CA ALA A 404 12.25 27.21 -40.35
C ALA A 404 13.07 26.92 -39.08
N HIS A 405 14.40 26.86 -39.19
CA HIS A 405 15.29 26.69 -38.04
C HIS A 405 15.24 27.88 -37.07
N THR A 406 15.22 29.12 -37.56
CA THR A 406 15.12 30.30 -36.71
C THR A 406 13.76 30.41 -36.00
N HIS A 407 12.67 30.06 -36.68
CA HIS A 407 11.33 30.02 -36.10
C HIS A 407 11.21 28.98 -34.97
N ALA A 408 11.77 27.78 -35.17
CA ALA A 408 11.78 26.74 -34.15
C ALA A 408 12.57 27.15 -32.90
N LEU A 409 13.73 27.81 -33.07
CA LEU A 409 14.53 28.31 -31.95
C LEU A 409 13.76 29.35 -31.12
N ILE A 410 13.12 30.32 -31.78
CA ILE A 410 12.33 31.37 -31.11
C ILE A 410 11.14 30.75 -30.36
N GLN A 411 10.40 29.84 -30.98
CA GLN A 411 9.27 29.16 -30.34
C GLN A 411 9.70 28.36 -29.10
N ASN A 412 10.77 27.57 -29.19
CA ASN A 412 11.30 26.83 -28.05
C ASN A 412 11.74 27.75 -26.89
N SER A 413 12.33 28.90 -27.23
CA SER A 413 12.80 29.90 -26.24
C SER A 413 11.64 30.54 -25.48
N VAL A 414 10.60 30.95 -26.22
CA VAL A 414 9.36 31.50 -25.64
C VAL A 414 8.69 30.46 -24.75
N LEU A 415 8.64 29.20 -25.19
CA LEU A 415 8.02 28.13 -24.45
C LEU A 415 8.74 27.82 -23.14
N ALA A 416 10.08 27.78 -23.16
CA ALA A 416 10.88 27.61 -21.96
C ALA A 416 10.63 28.76 -20.95
N LEU A 417 10.54 30.01 -21.43
CA LEU A 417 10.21 31.16 -20.57
C LEU A 417 8.82 31.05 -19.96
N VAL A 418 7.81 30.61 -20.73
CA VAL A 418 6.44 30.40 -20.21
C VAL A 418 6.42 29.32 -19.14
N VAL A 419 7.13 28.20 -19.33
CA VAL A 419 7.26 27.14 -18.32
C VAL A 419 7.87 27.71 -17.04
N ILE A 420 9.02 28.38 -17.13
CA ILE A 420 9.70 28.96 -15.96
C ILE A 420 8.81 29.97 -15.24
N ALA A 421 8.16 30.87 -15.98
CA ALA A 421 7.26 31.88 -15.43
C ALA A 421 6.05 31.24 -14.72
N SER A 422 5.44 30.20 -15.30
CA SER A 422 4.33 29.46 -14.69
C SER A 422 4.77 28.77 -13.40
N ALA A 423 5.92 28.09 -13.38
CA ALA A 423 6.45 27.43 -12.20
C ALA A 423 6.72 28.44 -11.07
N LEU A 424 7.35 29.56 -11.37
CA LEU A 424 7.60 30.64 -10.39
C LEU A 424 6.31 31.24 -9.84
N ALA A 425 5.32 31.50 -10.70
CA ALA A 425 4.02 32.01 -10.28
C ALA A 425 3.30 31.02 -9.34
N THR A 426 3.30 29.72 -9.69
CA THR A 426 2.74 28.66 -8.85
C THR A 426 3.43 28.60 -7.48
N VAL A 427 4.76 28.70 -7.44
CA VAL A 427 5.52 28.69 -6.17
C VAL A 427 5.16 29.90 -5.30
N VAL A 428 5.07 31.10 -5.86
CA VAL A 428 4.75 32.33 -5.12
C VAL A 428 3.31 32.29 -4.58
N ILE A 429 2.34 31.96 -5.43
CA ILE A 429 0.92 31.86 -5.06
C ILE A 429 0.73 30.76 -4.02
N GLY A 430 1.32 29.58 -4.27
CA GLY A 430 1.26 28.44 -3.36
C GLY A 430 1.86 28.76 -2.00
N ARG A 431 3.03 29.40 -1.94
CA ARG A 431 3.67 29.78 -0.66
C ARG A 431 2.79 30.73 0.16
N ARG A 432 2.18 31.74 -0.47
CA ARG A 432 1.26 32.67 0.21
C ARG A 432 0.03 31.93 0.74
N TRP A 433 -0.57 31.07 -0.08
CA TRP A 433 -1.72 30.25 0.33
C TRP A 433 -1.39 29.33 1.51
N ILE A 434 -0.21 28.68 1.50
CA ILE A 434 0.26 27.83 2.60
C ILE A 434 0.40 28.63 3.89
N GLN A 435 0.99 29.83 3.82
CA GLN A 435 1.16 30.70 4.99
C GLN A 435 -0.18 31.11 5.58
N GLN A 436 -1.12 31.54 4.73
CA GLN A 436 -2.47 31.90 5.16
C GLN A 436 -3.18 30.71 5.84
N LYS A 437 -3.14 29.54 5.20
CA LYS A 437 -3.78 28.34 5.74
C LYS A 437 -3.10 27.81 7.00
N ASP A 438 -1.81 28.05 7.20
CA ASP A 438 -1.10 27.72 8.44
C ASP A 438 -1.52 28.66 9.57
N SER A 439 -1.62 29.97 9.30
CA SER A 439 -2.11 30.92 10.30
C SER A 439 -3.57 30.65 10.70
N GLU A 440 -4.45 30.34 9.74
CA GLU A 440 -5.84 29.97 10.01
C GLU A 440 -5.91 28.73 10.91
N LEU A 441 -5.12 27.69 10.62
CA LEU A 441 -5.09 26.45 11.39
C LEU A 441 -4.57 26.67 12.81
N ARG A 442 -3.48 27.42 12.98
CA ARG A 442 -2.90 27.72 14.31
C ARG A 442 -3.82 28.58 15.16
N HIS A 443 -4.51 29.54 14.55
CA HIS A 443 -5.52 30.35 15.24
C HIS A 443 -6.70 29.48 15.70
N GLN A 444 -7.22 28.59 14.85
CA GLN A 444 -8.28 27.64 15.22
C GLN A 444 -7.84 26.69 16.34
N ALA A 445 -6.59 26.26 16.32
CA ALA A 445 -5.98 25.44 17.36
C ALA A 445 -5.74 26.21 18.69
N GLY A 446 -5.80 27.54 18.67
CA GLY A 446 -5.50 28.41 19.82
C GLY A 446 -4.02 28.42 20.19
N LEU A 447 -3.14 28.29 19.20
CA LEU A 447 -1.69 28.34 19.35
C LEU A 447 -1.11 29.75 19.18
N ILE A 448 -1.92 30.70 18.71
CA ILE A 448 -1.58 32.11 18.45
C ILE A 448 -2.68 32.99 19.03
#